data_AF-A0A6L5WIQ5-F1
#
_entry.id   AF-A0A6L5WIQ5-F1
#
_cell.length_a   1.000
_cell.length_b   1.000
_cell.length_c   1.000
_cell.angle_alpha   90.00
_cell.angle_beta   90.00
_cell.angle_gamma   90.00
#
_symmetry.space_group_name_H-M   'P 1'
#
loop_
_entity.id
_entity.type
_entity.pdbx_description
1 polymer ?
#
loop_
_entity_poly.entity_id
_entity_poly.type
_entity_poly.pdbx_seq_one_letter_code
_entity_poly.pdbx_strand_id
1 'polypeptide(L)'
;MIINGQPGTTAEYIQASSRVGRASTPGIVFTNYHKTEARNISFYENFISYHSNFYTFVEPTSITPFTKQARDRALHAALIFCIRHSNSKFTPNDAPKDINFDDDLVKDIIKTFIKRIARTSDSQIINTQKHIDELILMWQEKQKEALSLNYKLCYSNTYNSSLNLLRGFDDDPKKGLWKTLRSMRNVEKNALIRTMKKES
;
A
#
# COMPACT_ATOMS: atom_id res chain seq x y z
N MET A 1 18.38 6.99 27.49
CA MET A 1 17.04 6.39 27.71
C MET A 1 17.20 5.08 28.44
N ILE A 2 16.23 4.71 29.27
CA ILE A 2 16.19 3.42 29.94
C ILE A 2 14.93 2.69 29.46
N ILE A 3 15.09 1.43 29.07
CA ILE A 3 14.00 0.48 28.80
C ILE A 3 14.02 -0.53 29.94
N ASN A 4 12.96 -0.55 30.74
CA ASN A 4 12.85 -1.40 31.91
C ASN A 4 11.93 -2.59 31.61
N GLY A 5 12.53 -3.77 31.50
CA GLY A 5 11.92 -4.98 30.96
C GLY A 5 11.84 -4.96 29.43
N GLN A 6 11.72 -6.15 28.82
CA GLN A 6 11.39 -6.27 27.40
C GLN A 6 9.93 -5.85 27.19
N PRO A 7 9.65 -4.90 26.26
CA PRO A 7 8.28 -4.54 25.89
C PRO A 7 7.46 -5.72 25.36
N GLY A 8 6.14 -5.55 25.35
CA GLY A 8 5.19 -6.58 24.96
C GLY A 8 5.43 -7.11 23.55
N THR A 9 5.90 -6.25 22.66
CA THR A 9 6.22 -6.58 21.25
C THR A 9 7.58 -6.04 20.82
N THR A 10 8.18 -6.65 19.80
CA THR A 10 9.40 -6.11 19.17
C THR A 10 9.13 -4.76 18.50
N ALA A 11 7.94 -4.57 17.92
CA ALA A 11 7.54 -3.29 17.35
C ALA A 11 7.58 -2.14 18.38
N GLU A 12 7.04 -2.34 19.58
CA GLU A 12 7.09 -1.36 20.66
C GLU A 12 8.53 -1.06 21.11
N TYR A 13 9.38 -2.10 21.21
CA TYR A 13 10.79 -1.94 21.54
C TYR A 13 11.52 -1.02 20.55
N ILE A 14 11.31 -1.23 19.25
CA ILE A 14 11.89 -0.40 18.18
C ILE A 14 11.36 1.04 18.28
N GLN A 15 10.05 1.19 18.42
CA GLN A 15 9.42 2.51 18.50
C GLN A 15 9.92 3.28 19.72
N ALA A 16 10.07 2.63 20.87
CA ALA A 16 10.61 3.23 22.09
C ALA A 16 12.09 3.62 21.92
N SER A 17 12.95 2.67 21.55
CA SER A 17 14.40 2.89 21.41
C SER A 17 14.76 3.93 20.34
N SER A 18 13.98 4.00 19.24
CA SER A 18 14.16 4.98 18.15
C SER A 18 13.87 6.44 18.53
N ARG A 19 13.37 6.71 19.73
CA ARG A 19 13.13 8.09 20.21
C ARG A 19 14.41 8.83 20.61
N VAL A 20 15.56 8.18 20.60
CA VAL A 20 16.85 8.70 21.08
C VAL A 20 17.87 8.68 19.95
N GLY A 21 18.84 9.60 19.95
CA GLY A 21 19.94 9.61 18.99
C GLY A 21 19.55 10.11 17.60
N ARG A 22 18.88 11.27 17.53
CA ARG A 22 18.45 11.89 16.26
C ARG A 22 19.42 12.97 15.80
N ALA A 23 19.48 13.16 14.48
CA ALA A 23 20.34 14.14 13.81
C ALA A 23 21.83 13.93 14.17
N SER A 24 22.52 14.99 14.59
CA SER A 24 23.94 14.95 14.97
C SER A 24 24.18 14.54 16.42
N THR A 25 23.14 14.28 17.20
CA THR A 25 23.27 13.99 18.63
C THR A 25 23.35 12.47 18.86
N PRO A 26 24.44 11.94 19.41
CA PRO A 26 24.53 10.51 19.75
C PRO A 26 23.51 10.15 20.84
N GLY A 27 22.96 8.95 20.73
CA GLY A 27 21.96 8.42 21.66
C GLY A 27 22.49 7.19 22.39
N ILE A 28 22.17 7.07 23.68
CA ILE A 28 22.45 5.87 24.47
C ILE A 28 21.14 5.33 25.04
N VAL A 29 20.95 4.02 24.88
CA VAL A 29 19.81 3.26 25.42
C VAL A 29 20.35 2.19 26.36
N PHE A 30 19.84 2.16 27.58
CA PHE A 30 20.12 1.13 28.57
C PHE A 30 18.91 0.21 28.69
N THR A 31 19.08 -1.09 28.50
CA THR A 31 18.03 -2.10 28.66
C THR A 31 18.24 -2.84 29.98
N ASN A 32 17.28 -2.73 30.89
CA ASN A 32 17.28 -3.46 32.16
C ASN A 32 16.32 -4.65 32.06
N TYR A 33 16.79 -5.88 32.24
CA TYR A 33 15.95 -7.10 32.15
C TYR A 33 15.70 -7.70 33.54
N HIS A 34 14.46 -8.10 33.81
CA HIS A 34 14.09 -8.71 35.09
C HIS A 34 14.55 -10.17 35.20
N LYS A 35 15.38 -10.48 36.20
CA LYS A 35 15.92 -11.83 36.45
C LYS A 35 14.88 -12.89 36.83
N THR A 36 13.68 -12.48 37.20
CA THR A 36 12.59 -13.38 37.63
C THR A 36 11.64 -13.74 36.50
N GLU A 37 11.79 -13.11 35.33
CA GLU A 37 10.88 -13.29 34.19
C GLU A 37 11.59 -14.04 33.06
N ALA A 38 11.14 -15.27 32.79
CA ALA A 38 11.75 -16.14 31.78
C ALA A 38 11.88 -15.47 30.40
N ARG A 39 10.89 -14.66 29.99
CA ARG A 39 10.93 -13.87 28.75
C ARG A 39 12.13 -12.92 28.74
N ASN A 40 12.29 -12.12 29.80
CA ASN A 40 13.38 -11.16 29.94
C ASN A 40 14.74 -11.85 29.96
N ILE A 41 14.86 -13.00 30.62
CA ILE A 41 16.09 -13.81 30.63
C ILE A 41 16.43 -14.27 29.20
N SER A 42 15.46 -14.75 28.43
CA SER A 42 15.70 -15.19 27.05
C SER A 42 16.21 -14.05 26.15
N PHE A 43 15.67 -12.83 26.29
CA PHE A 43 16.19 -11.65 25.58
C PHE A 43 17.57 -11.22 26.05
N TYR A 44 17.86 -11.34 27.35
CA TYR A 44 19.19 -11.08 27.89
C TYR A 44 20.23 -12.07 27.36
N GLU A 45 19.94 -13.37 27.38
CA GLU A 45 20.82 -14.42 26.87
C GLU A 45 21.08 -14.29 25.37
N ASN A 46 20.10 -13.83 24.60
CA ASN A 46 20.20 -13.64 23.15
C ASN A 46 20.46 -12.19 22.75
N PHE A 47 20.96 -11.33 23.64
CA PHE A 47 20.97 -9.88 23.45
C PHE A 47 21.61 -9.45 22.12
N ILE A 48 22.81 -9.93 21.82
CA ILE A 48 23.55 -9.55 20.60
C ILE A 48 22.82 -10.04 19.34
N SER A 49 22.42 -11.32 19.32
CA SER A 49 21.73 -11.93 18.18
C SER A 49 20.39 -11.27 17.91
N TYR A 50 19.62 -10.96 18.97
CA TYR A 50 18.39 -10.21 18.86
C TYR A 50 18.64 -8.81 18.30
N HIS A 51 19.56 -8.03 18.88
CA HIS A 51 19.83 -6.66 18.44
C HIS A 51 20.50 -6.56 17.06
N SER A 52 21.10 -7.64 16.56
CA SER A 52 21.62 -7.70 15.20
C SER A 52 20.51 -7.90 14.16
N ASN A 53 19.39 -8.51 14.55
CA ASN A 53 18.32 -8.91 13.64
C ASN A 53 16.91 -8.51 14.12
N PHE A 54 16.77 -7.53 15.01
CA PHE A 54 15.49 -7.34 15.72
C PHE A 54 14.30 -7.03 14.80
N TYR A 55 14.55 -6.46 13.62
CA TYR A 55 13.51 -6.22 12.61
C TYR A 55 12.82 -7.51 12.11
N THR A 56 13.46 -8.68 12.18
CA THR A 56 12.84 -9.95 11.75
C THR A 56 11.87 -10.50 12.78
N PHE A 57 11.95 -10.06 14.04
CA PHE A 57 11.05 -10.47 15.13
C PHE A 57 9.87 -9.53 15.31
N VAL A 58 9.72 -8.52 14.43
CA VAL A 58 8.52 -7.67 14.40
C VAL A 58 7.32 -8.55 14.07
N GLU A 59 6.39 -8.60 15.02
CA GLU A 59 5.19 -9.38 14.91
C GLU A 59 4.41 -8.94 13.67
N PRO A 60 4.01 -9.86 12.78
CA PRO A 60 3.22 -9.49 11.63
C PRO A 60 1.87 -8.97 12.13
N THR A 61 1.53 -7.72 11.82
CA THR A 61 0.16 -7.25 12.00
C THR A 61 -0.74 -8.11 11.13
N SER A 62 -1.69 -8.84 11.74
CA SER A 62 -2.67 -9.61 11.00
C SER A 62 -3.46 -8.68 10.10
N ILE A 63 -3.17 -8.73 8.81
CA ILE A 63 -3.91 -8.03 7.76
C ILE A 63 -4.63 -9.09 6.95
N THR A 64 -5.95 -9.00 6.87
CA THR A 64 -6.72 -9.84 5.95
C THR A 64 -6.43 -9.37 4.53
N PRO A 65 -5.72 -10.15 3.68
CA PRO A 65 -5.38 -9.72 2.34
C PRO A 65 -6.64 -9.53 1.50
N PHE A 66 -6.61 -8.58 0.58
CA PHE A 66 -7.73 -8.31 -0.35
C PHE A 66 -9.07 -8.01 0.34
N THR A 67 -9.09 -7.42 1.54
CA THR A 67 -10.31 -6.77 2.06
C THR A 67 -10.82 -5.70 1.10
N LYS A 68 -12.11 -5.34 1.18
CA LYS A 68 -12.67 -4.28 0.33
C LYS A 68 -11.82 -3.01 0.37
N GLN A 69 -11.40 -2.56 1.55
CA GLN A 69 -10.59 -1.37 1.74
C GLN A 69 -9.21 -1.50 1.08
N ALA A 70 -8.56 -2.67 1.18
CA ALA A 70 -7.29 -2.91 0.52
C ALA A 70 -7.43 -2.90 -1.01
N ARG A 71 -8.50 -3.51 -1.53
CA ARG A 71 -8.79 -3.52 -2.97
C ARG A 71 -9.09 -2.12 -3.51
N ASP A 72 -10.00 -1.39 -2.86
CA ASP A 72 -10.36 -0.02 -3.22
C ASP A 72 -9.14 0.93 -3.23
N ARG A 73 -8.13 0.64 -2.40
CA ARG A 73 -6.94 1.49 -2.26
C ARG A 73 -5.85 1.20 -3.28
N ALA A 74 -5.72 -0.03 -3.79
CA ALA A 74 -4.55 -0.43 -4.56
C ALA A 74 -4.78 -1.40 -5.73
N LEU A 75 -5.94 -2.04 -5.84
CA LEU A 75 -6.17 -3.10 -6.84
C LEU A 75 -6.06 -2.58 -8.28
N HIS A 76 -6.59 -1.38 -8.54
CA HIS A 76 -6.49 -0.70 -9.84
C HIS A 76 -5.03 -0.44 -10.24
N ALA A 77 -4.20 -0.03 -9.30
CA ALA A 77 -2.79 0.22 -9.53
C ALA A 77 -2.04 -1.09 -9.81
N ALA A 78 -2.37 -2.16 -9.10
CA ALA A 78 -1.80 -3.49 -9.34
C ALA A 78 -2.19 -4.04 -10.73
N LEU A 79 -3.45 -3.89 -11.13
CA LEU A 79 -3.94 -4.26 -12.47
C LEU A 79 -3.17 -3.50 -13.56
N ILE A 80 -3.08 -2.16 -13.44
CA ILE A 80 -2.30 -1.32 -14.36
C ILE A 80 -0.85 -1.78 -14.42
N PHE A 81 -0.22 -2.03 -13.28
CA PHE A 81 1.18 -2.47 -13.22
C PHE A 81 1.38 -3.79 -13.98
N CYS A 82 0.54 -4.79 -13.74
CA CYS A 82 0.60 -6.07 -14.44
C CYS A 82 0.49 -5.91 -15.96
N ILE A 83 -0.47 -5.11 -16.43
CA ILE A 83 -0.66 -4.89 -17.88
C ILE A 83 0.50 -4.08 -18.45
N ARG A 84 0.85 -2.94 -17.85
CA ARG A 84 1.89 -2.02 -18.35
C ARG A 84 3.26 -2.67 -18.51
N HIS A 85 3.62 -3.56 -17.58
CA HIS A 85 4.93 -4.21 -17.54
C HIS A 85 4.95 -5.60 -18.19
N SER A 86 3.82 -6.06 -18.74
CA SER A 86 3.77 -7.35 -19.43
C SER A 86 4.40 -7.33 -20.83
N ASN A 87 4.39 -6.15 -21.48
CA ASN A 87 4.88 -5.99 -22.84
C ASN A 87 5.31 -4.53 -23.05
N SER A 88 6.41 -4.32 -23.78
CA SER A 88 6.92 -2.99 -24.11
C SER A 88 5.89 -2.12 -24.83
N LYS A 89 4.95 -2.71 -25.58
CA LYS A 89 3.85 -1.99 -26.25
C LYS A 89 2.94 -1.23 -25.28
N PHE A 90 2.82 -1.69 -24.04
CA PHE A 90 1.99 -1.07 -23.00
C PHE A 90 2.74 -0.12 -22.09
N THR A 91 4.07 -0.04 -22.19
CA THR A 91 4.90 0.80 -21.32
C THR A 91 4.69 2.31 -21.51
N PRO A 92 4.51 2.84 -22.74
CA PRO A 92 4.30 4.27 -22.98
C PRO A 92 3.15 4.86 -22.17
N ASN A 93 3.25 6.15 -21.81
CA ASN A 93 2.28 6.76 -20.91
C ASN A 93 0.87 6.85 -21.53
N ASP A 94 0.76 6.99 -22.84
CA ASP A 94 -0.47 7.10 -23.62
C ASP A 94 -0.96 5.76 -24.20
N ALA A 95 -0.27 4.66 -23.90
CA ALA A 95 -0.71 3.32 -24.26
C ALA A 95 -2.10 2.92 -23.75
N PRO A 96 -2.62 3.42 -22.60
CA PRO A 96 -3.94 3.03 -22.09
C PRO A 96 -5.10 3.19 -23.06
N LYS A 97 -5.01 4.09 -24.03
CA LYS A 97 -6.05 4.29 -25.05
C LYS A 97 -6.18 3.09 -26.00
N ASP A 98 -5.08 2.35 -26.24
CA ASP A 98 -4.98 1.29 -27.25
C ASP A 98 -5.04 -0.12 -26.64
N ILE A 99 -5.18 -0.23 -25.32
CA ILE A 99 -5.24 -1.53 -24.64
C ILE A 99 -6.58 -2.20 -24.92
N ASN A 100 -6.53 -3.29 -25.68
CA ASN A 100 -7.68 -4.15 -25.92
C ASN A 100 -7.74 -5.27 -24.86
N PHE A 101 -8.78 -5.25 -24.02
CA PHE A 101 -9.01 -6.29 -23.03
C PHE A 101 -9.48 -7.62 -23.63
N ASP A 102 -9.83 -7.63 -24.92
CA ASP A 102 -10.15 -8.86 -25.66
C ASP A 102 -8.93 -9.57 -26.26
N ASP A 103 -7.76 -8.92 -26.29
CA ASP A 103 -6.48 -9.52 -26.71
C ASP A 103 -6.11 -10.69 -25.79
N ASP A 104 -5.78 -11.84 -26.37
CA ASP A 104 -5.38 -13.05 -25.65
C ASP A 104 -4.23 -12.78 -24.69
N LEU A 105 -3.29 -11.91 -25.07
CA LEU A 105 -2.16 -11.53 -24.21
C LEU A 105 -2.65 -10.82 -22.95
N VAL A 106 -3.60 -9.89 -23.06
CA VAL A 106 -4.17 -9.15 -21.92
C VAL A 106 -5.01 -10.07 -21.04
N LYS A 107 -5.81 -10.95 -21.64
CA LYS A 107 -6.59 -11.98 -20.93
C LYS A 107 -5.71 -12.91 -20.12
N ASP A 108 -4.59 -13.37 -20.69
CA ASP A 108 -3.67 -14.28 -19.98
C ASP A 108 -2.97 -13.59 -18.81
N ILE A 109 -2.62 -12.30 -18.94
CA ILE A 109 -2.08 -11.50 -17.83
C ILE A 109 -3.07 -11.39 -16.69
N ILE A 110 -4.33 -11.04 -16.99
CA ILE A 110 -5.39 -10.90 -15.97
C ILE A 110 -5.63 -12.25 -15.29
N LYS A 111 -5.70 -13.35 -16.06
CA LYS A 111 -5.84 -14.71 -15.54
C LYS A 111 -4.67 -15.09 -14.63
N THR A 112 -3.44 -14.77 -15.02
CA THR A 112 -2.24 -15.01 -14.22
C THR A 112 -2.25 -14.17 -12.94
N PHE A 113 -2.72 -12.93 -13.01
CA PHE A 113 -2.88 -12.07 -11.85
C PHE A 113 -3.90 -12.65 -10.86
N ILE A 114 -5.09 -13.06 -11.32
CA ILE A 114 -6.11 -13.71 -10.48
C ILE A 114 -5.59 -15.01 -9.87
N LYS A 115 -4.89 -15.85 -10.64
CA LYS A 115 -4.25 -17.07 -10.11
C LYS A 115 -3.26 -16.77 -8.99
N ARG A 116 -2.52 -15.66 -9.06
CA ARG A 116 -1.60 -15.25 -7.98
C ARG A 116 -2.37 -14.80 -6.73
N ILE A 117 -3.46 -14.07 -6.90
CA ILE A 117 -4.33 -13.64 -5.78
C ILE A 117 -4.92 -14.86 -5.06
N ALA A 118 -5.33 -15.88 -5.82
CA ALA A 118 -5.89 -17.11 -5.28
C ALA A 118 -4.96 -17.83 -4.31
N ARG A 119 -3.63 -17.77 -4.53
CA ARG A 119 -2.66 -18.41 -3.64
C ARG A 119 -2.55 -17.76 -2.26
N THR A 120 -3.10 -16.56 -2.06
CA THR A 120 -2.97 -15.79 -0.82
C THR A 120 -4.23 -15.88 0.05
N SER A 121 -5.42 -15.92 -0.55
CA SER A 121 -6.68 -15.94 0.20
C SER A 121 -7.83 -16.46 -0.65
N ASP A 122 -8.21 -17.73 -0.44
CA ASP A 122 -9.29 -18.38 -1.19
C ASP A 122 -10.65 -17.68 -0.99
N SER A 123 -10.91 -17.19 0.23
CA SER A 123 -12.19 -16.58 0.59
C SER A 123 -12.48 -15.26 -0.12
N GLN A 124 -11.45 -14.55 -0.60
CA GLN A 124 -11.61 -13.22 -1.22
C GLN A 124 -11.52 -13.24 -2.74
N ILE A 125 -11.27 -14.39 -3.38
CA ILE A 125 -11.07 -14.50 -4.83
C ILE A 125 -12.27 -13.96 -5.59
N ILE A 126 -13.48 -14.44 -5.27
CA ILE A 126 -14.72 -14.08 -5.98
C ILE A 126 -14.94 -12.56 -5.95
N ASN A 127 -14.81 -11.96 -4.77
CA ASN A 127 -14.98 -10.51 -4.59
C ASN A 127 -13.88 -9.70 -5.27
N THR A 128 -12.67 -10.24 -5.34
CA THR A 128 -11.55 -9.59 -6.00
C THR A 128 -11.69 -9.64 -7.51
N GLN A 129 -12.10 -10.78 -8.05
CA GLN A 129 -12.36 -10.95 -9.48
C GLN A 129 -13.47 -10.01 -9.96
N LYS A 130 -14.61 -9.96 -9.25
CA LYS A 130 -15.67 -8.99 -9.54
C LYS A 130 -15.17 -7.55 -9.58
N HIS A 131 -14.32 -7.17 -8.61
CA HIS A 131 -13.76 -5.82 -8.58
C HIS A 131 -12.75 -5.58 -9.72
N ILE A 132 -11.97 -6.59 -10.15
CA ILE A 132 -11.13 -6.49 -11.35
C ILE A 132 -12.01 -6.25 -12.59
N ASP A 133 -13.10 -6.99 -12.73
CA ASP A 133 -14.03 -6.84 -13.86
C ASP A 133 -14.65 -5.42 -13.86
N GLU A 134 -15.07 -4.90 -12.71
CA GLU A 134 -15.53 -3.51 -12.56
C GLU A 134 -14.45 -2.49 -12.98
N LEU A 135 -13.20 -2.70 -12.58
CA LEU A 135 -12.09 -1.82 -12.96
C LEU A 135 -11.82 -1.84 -14.48
N ILE A 136 -11.93 -3.00 -15.11
CA ILE A 136 -11.81 -3.14 -16.57
C ILE A 136 -12.93 -2.38 -17.27
N LEU A 137 -14.17 -2.53 -16.82
CA LEU A 137 -15.31 -1.80 -17.38
C LEU A 137 -15.12 -0.29 -17.28
N MET A 138 -14.72 0.22 -16.10
CA MET A 138 -14.45 1.65 -15.91
C MET A 138 -13.30 2.16 -16.81
N TRP A 139 -12.28 1.32 -17.06
CA TRP A 139 -11.21 1.67 -18.00
C TRP A 139 -11.75 1.79 -19.42
N GLN A 140 -12.53 0.80 -19.88
CA GLN A 140 -13.12 0.80 -21.21
C GLN A 140 -14.08 1.99 -21.43
N GLU A 141 -14.85 2.37 -20.41
CA GLU A 141 -15.65 3.60 -20.43
C GLU A 141 -14.79 4.85 -20.60
N LYS A 142 -13.66 4.94 -19.88
CA LYS A 142 -12.71 6.04 -20.06
C LYS A 142 -12.00 6.04 -21.41
N GLN A 143 -11.76 4.88 -22.03
CA GLN A 143 -11.29 4.81 -23.42
C GLN A 143 -12.32 5.41 -24.38
N LYS A 144 -13.60 5.06 -24.21
CA LYS A 144 -14.71 5.61 -25.04
C LYS A 144 -14.86 7.12 -24.86
N GLU A 145 -14.75 7.62 -23.63
CA GLU A 145 -14.79 9.06 -23.33
C GLU A 145 -13.59 9.81 -23.95
N ALA A 146 -12.40 9.24 -23.88
CA ALA A 146 -11.21 9.83 -24.51
C ALA A 146 -11.38 9.91 -26.04
N LEU A 147 -11.96 8.87 -26.64
CA LEU A 147 -12.24 8.83 -28.08
C LEU A 147 -13.29 9.88 -28.48
N SER A 148 -14.38 10.03 -27.73
CA SER A 148 -15.43 11.00 -28.05
C SER A 148 -14.98 12.46 -27.91
N LEU A 149 -14.06 12.74 -26.98
CA LEU A 149 -13.48 14.06 -26.76
C LEU A 149 -12.23 14.33 -27.60
N ASN A 150 -11.76 13.34 -28.38
CA ASN A 150 -10.48 13.39 -29.10
C ASN A 150 -9.28 13.71 -28.18
N TYR A 151 -9.32 13.20 -26.95
CA TYR A 151 -8.28 13.40 -25.93
C TYR A 151 -7.36 12.18 -25.85
N LYS A 152 -6.11 12.39 -25.44
CA LYS A 152 -5.22 11.28 -25.09
C LYS A 152 -5.61 10.69 -23.74
N LEU A 153 -5.70 9.36 -23.64
CA LEU A 153 -5.81 8.65 -22.36
C LEU A 153 -4.43 8.18 -21.91
N CYS A 154 -4.01 8.64 -20.74
CA CYS A 154 -2.70 8.36 -20.16
C CYS A 154 -2.81 7.60 -18.83
N TYR A 155 -1.72 6.94 -18.39
CA TYR A 155 -1.66 6.36 -17.05
C TYR A 155 -1.72 7.46 -15.99
N SER A 156 -0.83 8.45 -16.11
CA SER A 156 -0.82 9.64 -15.27
C SER A 156 -0.15 10.78 -16.02
N ASN A 157 -0.71 11.98 -15.96
CA ASN A 157 -0.11 13.16 -16.54
C ASN A 157 -0.44 14.39 -15.70
N THR A 158 0.44 15.39 -15.73
CA THR A 158 0.25 16.67 -15.01
C THR A 158 -0.38 17.74 -15.89
N TYR A 159 -0.37 17.57 -17.22
CA TYR A 159 -0.91 18.53 -18.18
C TYR A 159 -2.42 18.40 -18.38
N ASN A 160 -3.11 19.53 -18.57
CA ASN A 160 -4.58 19.64 -18.63
C ASN A 160 -5.24 19.03 -19.89
N SER A 161 -4.48 18.62 -20.89
CA SER A 161 -4.99 18.18 -22.21
C SER A 161 -5.05 16.66 -22.39
N SER A 162 -4.99 15.88 -21.30
CA SER A 162 -5.15 14.43 -21.33
C SER A 162 -6.05 13.92 -20.21
N LEU A 163 -6.84 12.89 -20.50
CA LEU A 163 -7.53 12.12 -19.48
C LEU A 163 -6.52 11.16 -18.84
N ASN A 164 -6.63 10.93 -17.54
CA ASN A 164 -5.74 10.03 -16.82
C ASN A 164 -6.52 8.93 -16.11
N LEU A 165 -5.92 7.74 -16.04
CA LEU A 165 -6.43 6.66 -15.20
C LEU A 165 -6.08 6.87 -13.73
N LEU A 166 -4.86 7.29 -13.43
CA LEU A 166 -4.36 7.45 -12.06
C LEU A 166 -4.27 8.93 -11.70
N ARG A 167 -4.71 9.25 -10.48
CA ARG A 167 -4.43 10.53 -9.82
C ARG A 167 -3.89 10.31 -8.42
N GLY A 168 -3.18 11.31 -7.89
CA GLY A 168 -2.80 11.30 -6.48
C GLY A 168 -4.03 11.27 -5.57
N PHE A 169 -3.85 10.76 -4.36
CA PHE A 169 -4.94 10.61 -3.40
C PHE A 169 -5.64 11.94 -3.05
N ASP A 170 -4.85 13.02 -3.01
CA ASP A 170 -5.30 14.39 -2.71
C ASP A 170 -5.57 15.25 -3.96
N ASP A 171 -5.36 14.70 -5.15
CA ASP A 171 -5.59 15.43 -6.39
C ASP A 171 -7.09 15.61 -6.68
N ASP A 172 -7.45 16.69 -7.38
CA ASP A 172 -8.81 16.94 -7.86
C ASP A 172 -9.36 15.72 -8.64
N PRO A 173 -10.64 15.32 -8.44
CA PRO A 173 -11.28 14.25 -9.21
C PRO A 173 -11.16 14.37 -10.74
N LYS A 174 -11.10 15.60 -11.27
CA LYS A 174 -10.94 15.85 -12.71
C LYS A 174 -9.57 15.42 -13.25
N LYS A 175 -8.56 15.25 -12.38
CA LYS A 175 -7.19 14.88 -12.79
C LYS A 175 -6.99 13.40 -13.08
N GLY A 176 -7.97 12.54 -12.75
CA GLY A 176 -7.91 11.12 -13.11
C GLY A 176 -8.97 10.25 -12.44
N LEU A 177 -9.20 9.07 -13.01
CA LEU A 177 -10.25 8.14 -12.59
C LEU A 177 -10.03 7.62 -11.16
N TRP A 178 -8.90 6.97 -10.91
CA TRP A 178 -8.63 6.27 -9.65
C TRP A 178 -7.65 7.01 -8.74
N LYS A 179 -8.06 7.19 -7.48
CA LYS A 179 -7.21 7.72 -6.41
C LYS A 179 -6.13 6.70 -6.07
N THR A 180 -4.87 7.10 -6.18
CA THR A 180 -3.73 6.19 -6.02
C THR A 180 -2.73 6.78 -5.05
N LEU A 181 -2.30 5.96 -4.10
CA LEU A 181 -1.20 6.32 -3.21
C LEU A 181 0.11 6.37 -3.99
N ARG A 182 0.88 7.44 -3.81
CA ARG A 182 2.26 7.52 -4.32
C ARG A 182 3.30 7.03 -3.32
N SER A 183 2.88 6.81 -2.07
CA SER A 183 3.75 6.38 -0.97
C SER A 183 2.94 5.57 0.03
N MET A 184 3.50 4.45 0.48
CA MET A 184 2.97 3.66 1.60
C MET A 184 3.33 4.27 2.97
N ARG A 185 4.19 5.31 3.00
CA ARG A 185 4.57 6.05 4.21
C ARG A 185 3.65 7.21 4.57
N ASN A 186 2.83 7.68 3.64
CA ASN A 186 1.85 8.74 3.93
C ASN A 186 0.62 8.12 4.61
N VAL A 187 0.76 7.89 5.90
CA VAL A 187 -0.31 7.47 6.79
C VAL A 187 -1.07 8.73 7.23
N GLU A 188 -2.34 8.78 6.84
CA GLU A 188 -3.45 9.64 7.29
C GLU A 188 -3.22 11.16 7.45
N LYS A 189 -4.20 11.96 6.99
CA LYS A 189 -4.24 13.38 7.33
C LYS A 189 -4.50 13.51 8.83
N ASN A 190 -3.72 14.34 9.51
CA ASN A 190 -4.03 14.76 10.88
C ASN A 190 -5.44 15.37 10.90
N ALA A 191 -6.35 14.75 11.64
CA ALA A 191 -7.68 15.30 11.86
C ALA A 191 -7.65 16.17 13.14
N LEU A 192 -8.04 17.44 13.02
CA LEU A 192 -8.27 18.31 14.18
C LEU A 192 -9.61 17.92 14.82
N ILE A 193 -9.54 17.31 16.00
CA ILE A 193 -10.74 17.03 16.81
C ILE A 193 -10.96 18.23 17.72
N ARG A 194 -12.10 18.92 17.57
CA ARG A 194 -12.54 20.00 18.46
C ARG A 194 -13.57 19.44 19.44
N THR A 195 -13.21 19.36 20.72
CA THR A 195 -14.16 19.03 21.79
C THR A 195 -15.02 20.25 22.10
N MET A 196 -16.33 20.15 21.91
CA MET A 196 -17.28 21.17 22.35
C MET A 196 -17.62 20.93 23.82
N LYS A 197 -17.40 21.93 24.69
CA LYS A 197 -17.93 21.90 26.06
C LYS A 197 -19.45 22.02 25.99
N LYS A 198 -20.15 21.09 26.65
CA LYS A 198 -21.58 21.21 26.89
C LYS A 198 -21.75 22.30 27.96
N GLU A 199 -22.31 23.44 27.59
CA GLU A 199 -22.75 24.44 28.56
C GLU A 199 -23.91 23.82 29.37
N SER A 200 -23.81 23.99 30.69
CA SER A 200 -24.74 23.43 31.68
C SER A 200 -25.73 24.49 32.09
#